data_AF-A0A315C7C8-F1
#
_entry.id   AF-A0A315C7C8-F1
#
_cell.length_a   1.000
_cell.length_b   1.000
_cell.length_c   1.000
_cell.angle_alpha   90.00
_cell.angle_beta   90.00
_cell.angle_gamma   90.00
#
_symmetry.space_group_name_H-M   'P 1'
#
loop_
_entity.id
_entity.type
_entity.pdbx_description
1 polymer ?
#
loop_
_entity_poly.entity_id
_entity_poly.type
_entity_poly.pdbx_seq_one_letter_code
_entity_poly.pdbx_strand_id
1 'polypeptide(L)'
;MKNLIILLCIEVFFCNLAFAKDNTPTHKVQADYGVGCRISVELPISKDGGLGADAATGLGGMAVNPLPKAWASKLDALGFGISCKPAEELDRPQTWGILDAKSQRWIKNPESMRKELKASANVYERNLADRIIATTNIYDIRAVNSHGWVETFEDLTGDESFRKRSLVFCLFESSKVLCGRGDVAYLNDGKRGDLTPIALKIIQSIEFLPDVKPSKRDAK
;
A
#
# COMPACT_ATOMS: atom_id res chain seq x y z
N MET A 1 -39.06 -26.90 48.07
CA MET A 1 -38.79 -25.84 47.08
C MET A 1 -37.29 -25.58 47.08
N LYS A 2 -36.55 -26.08 46.08
CA LYS A 2 -35.11 -25.84 45.90
C LYS A 2 -34.95 -25.11 44.57
N ASN A 3 -34.58 -23.82 44.64
CA ASN A 3 -34.23 -23.03 43.46
C ASN A 3 -32.76 -23.25 43.15
N LEU A 4 -32.48 -23.86 41.99
CA LEU A 4 -31.14 -24.04 41.46
C LEU A 4 -30.93 -22.98 40.37
N ILE A 5 -30.14 -21.96 40.69
CA ILE A 5 -29.73 -20.92 39.74
C ILE A 5 -28.46 -21.43 39.05
N ILE A 6 -28.55 -21.72 37.76
CA ILE A 6 -27.41 -22.09 36.91
C ILE A 6 -26.81 -20.79 36.36
N LEU A 7 -25.64 -20.41 36.86
CA LEU A 7 -24.83 -19.34 36.31
C LEU A 7 -24.04 -19.88 35.11
N LEU A 8 -24.39 -19.46 33.89
CA LEU A 8 -23.57 -19.71 32.69
C LEU A 8 -22.43 -18.67 32.66
N CYS A 9 -21.20 -19.09 32.96
CA CYS A 9 -20.00 -18.33 32.66
C CYS A 9 -19.74 -18.35 31.14
N ILE A 10 -20.08 -17.26 30.47
CA ILE A 10 -19.64 -17.00 29.10
C ILE A 10 -18.21 -16.46 29.18
N GLU A 11 -17.22 -17.32 28.99
CA GLU A 11 -15.84 -16.87 28.81
C GLU A 11 -15.71 -16.24 27.42
N VAL A 12 -15.62 -14.91 27.41
CA VAL A 12 -15.25 -14.13 26.24
C VAL A 12 -13.75 -14.37 26.01
N PHE A 13 -13.44 -15.35 25.17
CA PHE A 13 -12.09 -15.52 24.62
C PHE A 13 -11.78 -14.29 23.75
N PHE A 14 -11.17 -13.27 24.35
CA PHE A 14 -10.46 -12.24 23.62
C PHE A 14 -9.23 -12.89 22.98
N CYS A 15 -9.41 -13.46 21.79
CA CYS A 15 -8.32 -13.76 20.88
C CYS A 15 -7.66 -12.43 20.50
N ASN A 16 -6.73 -11.98 21.33
CA ASN A 16 -5.75 -10.98 20.94
C ASN A 16 -5.00 -11.56 19.75
N LEU A 17 -5.33 -11.09 18.54
CA LEU A 17 -4.53 -11.27 17.34
C LEU A 17 -3.19 -10.58 17.58
N ALA A 18 -2.28 -11.28 18.27
CA ALA A 18 -0.89 -10.89 18.40
C ALA A 18 -0.28 -11.01 17.00
N PHE A 19 -0.27 -9.91 16.25
CA PHE A 19 0.60 -9.79 15.10
C PHE A 19 2.02 -9.98 15.63
N ALA A 20 2.68 -11.05 15.20
CA ALA A 20 4.08 -11.28 15.54
C ALA A 20 4.86 -10.00 15.22
N LYS A 21 5.53 -9.45 16.24
CA LYS A 21 6.30 -8.23 16.08
C LYS A 21 7.45 -8.53 15.13
N ASP A 22 7.34 -8.06 13.89
CA ASP A 22 8.43 -8.13 12.93
C ASP A 22 9.58 -7.25 13.45
N ASN A 23 10.68 -7.90 13.83
CA ASN A 23 11.89 -7.26 14.34
C ASN A 23 12.99 -7.21 13.27
N THR A 24 12.62 -7.32 11.99
CA THR A 24 13.59 -7.21 10.89
C THR A 24 14.30 -5.86 10.98
N PRO A 25 15.65 -5.82 11.05
CA PRO A 25 16.40 -4.58 11.10
C PRO A 25 16.09 -3.70 9.89
N THR A 26 15.85 -2.41 10.14
CA THR A 26 15.61 -1.41 9.11
C THR A 26 16.73 -0.39 9.05
N HIS A 27 16.82 0.32 7.93
CA HIS A 27 17.68 1.47 7.76
C HIS A 27 16.92 2.52 6.95
N LYS A 28 17.26 3.79 7.19
CA LYS A 28 16.67 4.91 6.46
C LYS A 28 17.46 5.16 5.19
N VAL A 29 16.79 5.13 4.05
CA VAL A 29 17.36 5.46 2.73
C VAL A 29 16.67 6.69 2.15
N GLN A 30 17.34 7.38 1.23
CA GLN A 30 16.82 8.60 0.60
C GLN A 30 16.99 8.51 -0.91
N ALA A 31 16.07 9.14 -1.65
CA ALA A 31 16.21 9.35 -3.09
C ALA A 31 15.53 10.66 -3.50
N ASP A 32 15.97 11.20 -4.62
CA ASP A 32 15.49 12.46 -5.18
C ASP A 32 14.75 12.20 -6.49
N TYR A 33 13.43 12.37 -6.47
CA TYR A 33 12.55 12.26 -7.64
C TYR A 33 12.30 13.64 -8.28
N GLY A 34 13.12 14.64 -7.97
CA GLY A 34 13.00 16.01 -8.48
C GLY A 34 12.39 16.97 -7.46
N VAL A 35 12.13 18.20 -7.92
CA VAL A 35 11.70 19.33 -7.08
C VAL A 35 10.44 18.99 -6.26
N GLY A 36 10.55 19.13 -4.94
CA GLY A 36 9.51 18.81 -3.95
C GLY A 36 9.31 17.31 -3.72
N CYS A 37 10.16 16.46 -4.29
CA CYS A 37 9.99 15.00 -4.31
C CYS A 37 11.23 14.24 -3.82
N ARG A 38 12.09 14.91 -3.05
CA ARG A 38 13.11 14.21 -2.28
C ARG A 38 12.43 13.51 -1.11
N ILE A 39 12.64 12.20 -0.97
CA ILE A 39 12.00 11.42 0.10
C ILE A 39 13.03 10.63 0.89
N SER A 40 12.62 10.24 2.09
CA SER A 40 13.25 9.16 2.84
C SER A 40 12.23 8.11 3.25
N VAL A 41 12.71 6.89 3.44
CA VAL A 41 11.89 5.74 3.80
C VAL A 41 12.71 4.78 4.65
N GLU A 42 12.07 4.12 5.61
CA GLU A 42 12.68 3.01 6.34
C GLU A 42 12.45 1.70 5.57
N LEU A 43 13.53 1.07 5.15
CA LEU A 43 13.49 -0.24 4.51
C LEU A 43 14.21 -1.29 5.34
N PRO A 44 13.70 -2.53 5.37
CA PRO A 44 14.45 -3.69 5.83
C PRO A 44 15.82 -3.76 5.16
N ILE A 45 16.85 -4.03 5.96
CA ILE A 45 18.20 -4.25 5.44
C ILE A 45 18.17 -5.51 4.57
N SER A 46 18.44 -5.34 3.28
CA SER A 46 18.47 -6.41 2.30
C SER A 46 19.64 -6.19 1.33
N LYS A 47 20.11 -7.27 0.70
CA LYS A 47 21.35 -7.26 -0.09
C LYS A 47 21.20 -6.48 -1.39
N ASP A 48 20.09 -6.71 -2.07
CA ASP A 48 19.79 -6.25 -3.43
C ASP A 48 18.53 -5.34 -3.44
N GLY A 49 18.06 -4.93 -2.25
CA GLY A 49 16.98 -3.96 -2.08
C GLY A 49 17.51 -2.56 -1.81
N GLY A 50 16.63 -1.58 -1.91
CA GLY A 50 16.97 -0.17 -1.74
C GLY A 50 15.89 0.76 -2.28
N LEU A 51 16.26 2.03 -2.43
CA LEU A 51 15.44 3.08 -3.02
C LEU A 51 16.24 3.73 -4.15
N GLY A 52 15.62 3.86 -5.32
CA GLY A 52 16.21 4.50 -6.49
C GLY A 52 15.23 5.47 -7.15
N ALA A 53 15.75 6.55 -7.70
CA ALA A 53 14.97 7.58 -8.38
C ALA A 53 15.74 8.19 -9.55
N ASP A 54 15.00 8.68 -10.52
CA ASP A 54 15.44 9.54 -11.61
C ASP A 54 14.73 10.89 -11.47
N ALA A 55 15.48 11.90 -11.03
CA ALA A 55 14.97 13.25 -10.82
C ALA A 55 14.46 13.94 -12.09
N ALA A 56 14.92 13.52 -13.28
CA ALA A 56 14.49 14.12 -14.54
C ALA A 56 13.07 13.67 -14.94
N THR A 57 12.71 12.43 -14.61
CA THR A 57 11.41 11.84 -14.96
C THR A 57 10.45 11.79 -13.78
N GLY A 58 10.95 11.96 -12.55
CA GLY A 58 10.19 11.76 -11.33
C GLY A 58 9.81 10.30 -11.10
N LEU A 59 10.50 9.36 -11.75
CA LEU A 59 10.23 7.93 -11.66
C LEU A 59 11.30 7.20 -10.85
N GLY A 60 10.99 6.01 -10.36
CA GLY A 60 11.93 5.16 -9.66
C GLY A 60 11.24 3.99 -8.98
N GLY A 61 11.79 3.55 -7.85
CA GLY A 61 11.17 2.49 -7.07
C GLY A 61 11.88 2.20 -5.76
N MET A 62 11.21 1.40 -4.93
CA MET A 62 11.79 0.84 -3.72
C MET A 62 11.61 -0.68 -3.72
N ALA A 63 12.57 -1.41 -3.16
CA ALA A 63 12.49 -2.85 -3.08
C ALA A 63 13.16 -3.41 -1.82
N VAL A 64 12.64 -4.54 -1.34
CA VAL A 64 13.29 -5.44 -0.39
C VAL A 64 13.60 -6.74 -1.13
N ASN A 65 14.89 -7.03 -1.31
CA ASN A 65 15.35 -8.21 -2.05
C ASN A 65 16.72 -8.69 -1.52
N PRO A 66 16.90 -9.98 -1.17
CA PRO A 66 15.84 -10.98 -1.01
C PRO A 66 14.90 -10.64 0.14
N LEU A 67 13.71 -11.24 0.13
CA LEU A 67 12.78 -11.14 1.25
C LEU A 67 13.35 -11.79 2.53
N PRO A 68 13.14 -11.20 3.72
CA PRO A 68 13.38 -11.87 4.98
C PRO A 68 12.65 -13.21 5.06
N LYS A 69 13.39 -14.29 5.37
CA LYS A 69 12.82 -15.66 5.48
C LYS A 69 11.62 -15.76 6.43
N ALA A 70 11.57 -14.90 7.43
CA ALA A 70 10.49 -14.86 8.42
C ALA A 70 9.13 -14.46 7.83
N TRP A 71 9.11 -13.80 6.67
CA TRP A 71 7.87 -13.28 6.07
C TRP A 71 7.05 -14.34 5.34
N ALA A 72 7.56 -15.56 5.16
CA ALA A 72 6.84 -16.71 4.59
C ALA A 72 6.13 -16.46 3.24
N SER A 73 6.53 -15.41 2.51
CA SER A 73 6.03 -15.09 1.18
C SER A 73 6.84 -15.83 0.12
N LYS A 74 6.18 -16.24 -0.97
CA LYS A 74 6.82 -16.80 -2.15
C LYS A 74 7.15 -15.77 -3.22
N LEU A 75 6.85 -14.48 -2.97
CA LEU A 75 7.33 -13.41 -3.85
C LEU A 75 8.86 -13.38 -3.87
N ASP A 76 9.44 -13.09 -5.03
CA ASP A 76 10.90 -12.95 -5.14
C ASP A 76 11.40 -11.71 -4.40
N ALA A 77 10.62 -10.62 -4.46
CA ALA A 77 10.90 -9.35 -3.80
C ALA A 77 9.60 -8.62 -3.46
N LEU A 78 9.66 -7.73 -2.47
CA LEU A 78 8.61 -6.73 -2.21
C LEU A 78 9.09 -5.44 -2.85
N GLY A 79 8.52 -5.09 -4.00
CA GLY A 79 8.95 -3.95 -4.79
C GLY A 79 7.78 -3.05 -5.19
N PHE A 80 8.03 -1.75 -5.24
CA PHE A 80 7.10 -0.75 -5.73
C PHE A 80 7.78 0.09 -6.81
N GLY A 81 7.17 0.17 -7.98
CA GLY A 81 7.46 1.27 -8.91
C GLY A 81 6.87 2.54 -8.31
N ILE A 82 7.63 3.64 -8.33
CA ILE A 82 7.27 4.91 -7.70
C ILE A 82 7.32 6.03 -8.74
N SER A 83 6.39 6.96 -8.63
CA SER A 83 6.34 8.20 -9.38
C SER A 83 6.04 9.37 -8.44
N CYS A 84 6.71 10.50 -8.62
CA CYS A 84 6.39 11.75 -7.95
C CYS A 84 6.11 12.85 -8.98
N LYS A 85 4.99 13.55 -8.81
CA LYS A 85 4.52 14.57 -9.76
C LYS A 85 3.70 15.65 -9.05
N PRO A 86 3.39 16.78 -9.71
CA PRO A 86 2.43 17.75 -9.19
C PRO A 86 1.09 17.08 -8.85
N ALA A 87 0.48 17.49 -7.74
CA ALA A 87 -0.77 16.90 -7.26
C ALA A 87 -1.93 17.13 -8.25
N GLU A 88 -1.93 18.25 -8.97
CA GLU A 88 -2.90 18.56 -10.03
C GLU A 88 -2.80 17.62 -11.25
N GLU A 89 -1.64 17.01 -11.49
CA GLU A 89 -1.43 16.03 -12.58
C GLU A 89 -1.90 14.63 -12.19
N LEU A 90 -2.45 14.46 -10.99
CA LEU A 90 -3.26 13.30 -10.66
C LEU A 90 -4.64 13.47 -11.31
N ASP A 91 -4.65 13.51 -12.64
CA ASP A 91 -5.83 13.72 -13.44
C ASP A 91 -6.67 12.44 -13.35
N ARG A 92 -7.63 12.45 -12.41
CA ARG A 92 -8.39 11.31 -11.89
C ARG A 92 -7.52 10.39 -11.02
N PRO A 93 -7.47 10.56 -9.68
CA PRO A 93 -7.09 9.46 -8.81
C PRO A 93 -8.05 8.30 -9.09
N GLN A 94 -7.62 7.35 -9.90
CA GLN A 94 -8.37 6.14 -10.16
C GLN A 94 -8.65 5.42 -8.83
N THR A 95 -9.81 4.83 -8.62
CA THR A 95 -11.18 5.41 -8.74
C THR A 95 -12.08 4.74 -7.69
N TRP A 96 -11.47 4.06 -6.71
CA TRP A 96 -12.15 3.17 -5.77
C TRP A 96 -12.11 3.72 -4.34
N GLY A 97 -11.07 4.51 -4.04
CA GLY A 97 -11.01 5.37 -2.85
C GLY A 97 -11.58 6.76 -3.13
N ILE A 98 -12.49 7.23 -2.29
CA ILE A 98 -12.94 8.63 -2.25
C ILE A 98 -12.53 9.26 -0.93
N LEU A 99 -12.15 10.54 -0.96
CA LEU A 99 -11.97 11.30 0.27
C LEU A 99 -13.36 11.67 0.81
N ASP A 100 -13.77 11.04 1.90
CA ASP A 100 -15.05 11.32 2.55
C ASP A 100 -15.01 12.72 3.14
N ALA A 101 -15.89 13.61 2.66
CA ALA A 101 -15.92 15.00 3.06
C ALA A 101 -16.17 15.19 4.56
N LYS A 102 -16.91 14.26 5.20
CA LYS A 102 -17.26 14.34 6.61
C LYS A 102 -16.12 13.92 7.52
N SER A 103 -15.53 12.76 7.26
CA SER A 103 -14.47 12.18 8.10
C SER A 103 -13.07 12.64 7.71
N GLN A 104 -12.91 13.26 6.53
CA GLN A 104 -11.61 13.61 5.95
C GLN A 104 -10.69 12.38 5.85
N ARG A 105 -11.27 11.23 5.49
CA ARG A 105 -10.58 9.95 5.34
C ARG A 105 -10.87 9.33 4.00
N TRP A 106 -9.90 8.59 3.47
CA TRP A 106 -10.10 7.80 2.28
C TRP A 106 -10.94 6.55 2.59
N ILE A 107 -12.04 6.39 1.86
CA ILE A 107 -12.96 5.26 2.01
C ILE A 107 -13.26 4.61 0.67
N LYS A 108 -13.61 3.32 0.71
CA LYS A 108 -14.10 2.61 -0.47
C LYS A 108 -15.46 3.17 -0.91
N ASN A 109 -15.66 3.36 -2.22
CA ASN A 109 -16.97 3.67 -2.81
C ASN A 109 -17.47 2.54 -3.71
N PRO A 110 -18.16 1.51 -3.15
CA PRO A 110 -18.68 0.38 -3.91
C PRO A 110 -19.60 0.74 -5.08
N GLU A 111 -20.37 1.83 -4.97
CA GLU A 111 -21.30 2.24 -6.02
C GLU A 111 -20.58 2.80 -7.24
N SER A 112 -19.59 3.69 -7.01
CA SER A 112 -18.73 4.22 -8.07
C SER A 112 -17.93 3.10 -8.75
N MET A 113 -17.32 2.22 -7.94
CA MET A 113 -16.62 1.03 -8.43
C MET A 113 -17.52 0.19 -9.32
N ARG A 114 -18.75 -0.11 -8.88
CA ARG A 114 -19.69 -0.93 -9.65
C ARG A 114 -20.07 -0.27 -10.97
N LYS A 115 -20.26 1.05 -10.98
CA LYS A 115 -20.58 1.81 -12.19
C LYS A 115 -19.44 1.74 -13.21
N GLU A 116 -18.20 1.96 -12.78
CA GLU A 116 -17.00 1.91 -13.62
C GLU A 116 -16.71 0.49 -14.12
N LEU A 117 -16.80 -0.50 -13.23
CA LEU A 117 -16.61 -1.91 -13.58
C LEU A 117 -17.67 -2.37 -14.58
N LYS A 118 -18.93 -1.93 -14.47
CA LYS A 118 -19.96 -2.23 -15.48
C LYS A 118 -19.73 -1.54 -16.82
N ALA A 119 -19.11 -0.37 -16.83
CA ALA A 119 -18.78 0.35 -18.06
C ALA A 119 -17.55 -0.26 -18.78
N SER A 120 -16.66 -0.93 -18.04
CA SER A 120 -15.43 -1.54 -18.56
C SER A 120 -15.53 -3.06 -18.76
N ALA A 121 -16.44 -3.75 -18.06
CA ALA A 121 -16.57 -5.19 -18.14
C ALA A 121 -17.21 -5.65 -19.45
N ASN A 122 -16.45 -6.43 -20.21
CA ASN A 122 -17.03 -7.38 -21.15
C ASN A 122 -17.96 -8.34 -20.39
N VAL A 123 -19.16 -8.55 -20.94
CA VAL A 123 -20.39 -9.11 -20.34
C VAL A 123 -20.29 -10.57 -19.84
N TYR A 124 -19.12 -11.19 -19.80
CA TYR A 124 -18.99 -12.65 -19.73
C TYR A 124 -18.93 -13.26 -18.32
N GLU A 125 -18.60 -12.50 -17.27
CA GLU A 125 -18.58 -13.03 -15.90
C GLU A 125 -19.65 -12.37 -15.02
N ARG A 126 -20.73 -13.14 -14.77
CA ARG A 126 -21.74 -12.77 -13.77
C ARG A 126 -21.03 -12.56 -12.42
N ASN A 127 -21.22 -11.37 -11.83
CA ASN A 127 -20.75 -10.97 -10.51
C ASN A 127 -19.24 -10.65 -10.36
N LEU A 128 -18.45 -10.59 -11.46
CA LEU A 128 -17.03 -10.20 -11.35
C LEU A 128 -16.87 -8.83 -10.67
N ALA A 129 -17.71 -7.86 -11.01
CA ALA A 129 -17.68 -6.53 -10.40
C ALA A 129 -17.87 -6.59 -8.87
N ASP A 130 -18.83 -7.40 -8.38
CA ASP A 130 -19.07 -7.52 -6.94
C ASP A 130 -17.93 -8.26 -6.22
N ARG A 131 -17.29 -9.22 -6.88
CA ARG A 131 -16.09 -9.89 -6.35
C ARG A 131 -14.91 -8.92 -6.24
N ILE A 132 -14.64 -8.12 -7.28
CA ILE A 132 -13.59 -7.07 -7.25
C ILE A 132 -13.86 -6.12 -6.08
N ILE A 133 -15.10 -5.63 -5.94
CA ILE A 133 -15.48 -4.74 -4.84
C ILE A 133 -15.26 -5.39 -3.47
N ALA A 134 -15.57 -6.68 -3.33
CA ALA A 134 -15.42 -7.41 -2.08
C ALA A 134 -13.96 -7.63 -1.69
N THR A 135 -13.06 -7.89 -2.66
CA THR A 135 -11.65 -8.17 -2.39
C THR A 135 -10.76 -6.94 -2.41
N THR A 136 -11.21 -5.84 -3.02
CA THR A 136 -10.49 -4.57 -2.94
C THR A 136 -10.52 -4.06 -1.50
N ASN A 137 -9.46 -3.41 -1.01
CA ASN A 137 -9.50 -2.68 0.27
C ASN A 137 -8.98 -1.27 0.04
N ILE A 138 -9.50 -0.30 0.80
CA ILE A 138 -8.99 1.07 0.83
C ILE A 138 -8.59 1.39 2.26
N TYR A 139 -7.37 1.86 2.44
CA TYR A 139 -6.82 2.28 3.72
C TYR A 139 -6.50 3.77 3.63
N ASP A 140 -7.03 4.53 4.57
CA ASP A 140 -6.56 5.86 4.88
C ASP A 140 -5.16 5.75 5.53
N ILE A 141 -4.14 6.38 4.94
CA ILE A 141 -2.76 6.25 5.41
C ILE A 141 -2.15 7.61 5.71
N ARG A 142 -1.50 7.71 6.87
CA ARG A 142 -0.67 8.84 7.26
C ARG A 142 0.77 8.36 7.29
N ALA A 143 1.61 9.00 6.49
CA ALA A 143 3.05 8.85 6.61
C ALA A 143 3.61 9.93 7.56
N VAL A 144 4.92 10.15 7.57
CA VAL A 144 5.57 11.05 8.54
C VAL A 144 5.05 12.48 8.44
N ASN A 145 4.96 13.00 7.22
CA ASN A 145 4.51 14.37 6.93
C ASN A 145 3.59 14.47 5.70
N SER A 146 2.98 13.35 5.31
CA SER A 146 2.05 13.27 4.18
C SER A 146 0.84 12.40 4.53
N HIS A 147 -0.24 12.56 3.78
CA HIS A 147 -1.48 11.80 3.96
C HIS A 147 -2.00 11.35 2.60
N GLY A 148 -2.69 10.23 2.56
CA GLY A 148 -3.25 9.73 1.33
C GLY A 148 -3.94 8.39 1.52
N TRP A 149 -3.87 7.56 0.49
CA TRP A 149 -4.57 6.28 0.47
C TRP A 149 -3.67 5.14 0.00
N VAL A 150 -4.07 3.95 0.42
CA VAL A 150 -3.57 2.67 -0.10
C VAL A 150 -4.77 1.86 -0.54
N GLU A 151 -4.70 1.26 -1.73
CA GLU A 151 -5.64 0.26 -2.18
C GLU A 151 -4.94 -1.07 -2.36
N THR A 152 -5.65 -2.15 -2.09
CA THR A 152 -5.23 -3.48 -2.50
C THR A 152 -6.30 -4.07 -3.38
N PHE A 153 -5.92 -4.86 -4.37
CA PHE A 153 -6.85 -5.63 -5.20
C PHE A 153 -6.22 -6.97 -5.58
N GLU A 154 -7.07 -7.91 -5.98
CA GLU A 154 -6.69 -9.29 -6.25
C GLU A 154 -6.92 -9.63 -7.71
N ASP A 155 -6.03 -10.44 -8.28
CA ASP A 155 -6.31 -11.11 -9.55
C ASP A 155 -7.40 -12.16 -9.30
N LEU A 156 -8.55 -11.99 -9.96
CA LEU A 156 -9.73 -12.86 -9.76
C LEU A 156 -9.97 -13.86 -10.90
N THR A 157 -9.19 -13.73 -11.96
CA THR A 157 -9.26 -14.52 -13.20
C THR A 157 -7.89 -15.16 -13.47
N GLY A 158 -7.78 -15.99 -14.51
CA GLY A 158 -6.55 -16.72 -14.82
C GLY A 158 -6.24 -17.86 -13.86
N ASP A 159 -5.01 -18.38 -13.93
CA ASP A 159 -4.52 -19.52 -13.15
C ASP A 159 -4.40 -19.17 -11.66
N GLU A 160 -5.11 -19.92 -10.82
CA GLU A 160 -5.19 -19.68 -9.37
C GLU A 160 -3.84 -19.78 -8.67
N SER A 161 -2.90 -20.53 -9.22
CA SER A 161 -1.57 -20.72 -8.64
C SER A 161 -0.66 -19.49 -8.78
N PHE A 162 -0.99 -18.58 -9.70
CA PHE A 162 -0.22 -17.36 -9.99
C PHE A 162 -0.96 -16.07 -9.64
N ARG A 163 -2.21 -16.15 -9.16
CA ARG A 163 -2.97 -14.95 -8.76
C ARG A 163 -2.25 -14.22 -7.63
N LYS A 164 -2.20 -12.90 -7.76
CA LYS A 164 -1.55 -12.04 -6.78
C LYS A 164 -2.54 -11.09 -6.14
N ARG A 165 -2.12 -10.55 -4.99
CA ARG A 165 -2.63 -9.29 -4.47
C ARG A 165 -1.64 -8.20 -4.81
N SER A 166 -2.13 -7.15 -5.45
CA SER A 166 -1.37 -5.93 -5.68
C SER A 166 -1.80 -4.83 -4.71
N LEU A 167 -0.90 -3.87 -4.53
CA LEU A 167 -1.10 -2.68 -3.72
C LEU A 167 -0.74 -1.45 -4.55
N VAL A 168 -1.59 -0.43 -4.52
CA VAL A 168 -1.31 0.90 -5.05
C VAL A 168 -1.45 1.90 -3.91
N PHE A 169 -0.61 2.93 -3.88
CA PHE A 169 -0.74 4.01 -2.91
C PHE A 169 -0.46 5.35 -3.57
N CYS A 170 -1.01 6.40 -2.98
CA CYS A 170 -0.64 7.79 -3.26
C CYS A 170 -0.58 8.57 -1.95
N LEU A 171 0.50 9.31 -1.73
CA LEU A 171 0.72 10.19 -0.59
C LEU A 171 0.84 11.63 -1.07
N PHE A 172 0.07 12.54 -0.47
CA PHE A 172 0.06 13.96 -0.79
C PHE A 172 0.86 14.73 0.26
N GLU A 173 1.77 15.57 -0.21
CA GLU A 173 2.47 16.58 0.58
C GLU A 173 2.41 17.89 -0.20
N SER A 174 1.78 18.91 0.37
CA SER A 174 1.61 20.22 -0.25
C SER A 174 1.07 20.13 -1.70
N SER A 175 1.88 20.49 -2.71
CA SER A 175 1.53 20.46 -4.14
C SER A 175 2.06 19.23 -4.88
N LYS A 176 2.56 18.22 -4.17
CA LYS A 176 3.16 17.02 -4.73
C LYS A 176 2.41 15.78 -4.32
N VAL A 177 2.46 14.78 -5.18
CA VAL A 177 1.95 13.44 -4.91
C VAL A 177 2.99 12.40 -5.27
N LEU A 178 3.25 11.50 -4.32
CA LEU A 178 4.07 10.31 -4.50
C LEU A 178 3.15 9.10 -4.61
N CYS A 179 3.10 8.47 -5.78
CA CYS A 179 2.31 7.27 -6.00
C CYS A 179 3.21 6.07 -6.28
N GLY A 180 2.83 4.90 -5.79
CA GLY A 180 3.54 3.67 -6.10
C GLY A 180 2.63 2.46 -6.27
N ARG A 181 3.13 1.44 -6.97
CA ARG A 181 2.41 0.19 -7.26
C ARG A 181 3.35 -1.01 -7.18
N GLY A 182 2.87 -2.10 -6.57
CA GLY A 182 3.62 -3.34 -6.41
C GLY A 182 2.75 -4.53 -6.05
N ASP A 183 3.31 -5.73 -6.11
CA ASP A 183 2.69 -6.96 -5.62
C ASP A 183 3.06 -7.21 -4.16
N VAL A 184 2.09 -7.64 -3.35
CA VAL A 184 2.26 -7.85 -1.90
C VAL A 184 1.98 -9.27 -1.45
N ALA A 185 1.38 -10.11 -2.28
CA ALA A 185 1.22 -11.54 -1.99
C ALA A 185 0.97 -12.36 -3.27
N TYR A 186 1.34 -13.63 -3.26
CA TYR A 186 0.55 -14.63 -3.99
C TYR A 186 -0.67 -14.99 -3.14
N LEU A 187 -1.85 -15.14 -3.76
CA LEU A 187 -3.07 -15.49 -3.01
C LEU A 187 -2.97 -16.87 -2.35
N ASN A 188 -2.20 -17.79 -2.95
CA ASN A 188 -1.97 -19.13 -2.42
C ASN A 188 -0.96 -19.19 -1.25
N ASP A 189 -0.30 -18.08 -0.91
CA ASP A 189 0.54 -17.99 0.31
C ASP A 189 -0.32 -17.86 1.57
N GLY A 190 -1.60 -17.53 1.41
CA GLY A 190 -2.52 -17.24 2.48
C GLY A 190 -2.07 -16.04 3.32
N LYS A 191 -2.70 -15.86 4.48
CA LYS A 191 -2.46 -14.70 5.35
C LYS A 191 -1.01 -14.57 5.85
N ARG A 192 -0.25 -15.68 5.91
CA ARG A 192 1.10 -15.67 6.48
C ARG A 192 2.14 -15.11 5.53
N GLY A 193 1.99 -15.29 4.21
CA GLY A 193 2.87 -14.72 3.20
C GLY A 193 2.35 -13.42 2.58
N ASP A 194 1.26 -12.88 3.12
CA ASP A 194 0.71 -11.59 2.73
C ASP A 194 1.52 -10.45 3.34
N LEU A 195 2.27 -9.74 2.48
CA LEU A 195 3.15 -8.64 2.88
C LEU A 195 2.42 -7.31 2.99
N THR A 196 1.09 -7.25 2.80
CA THR A 196 0.32 -6.00 2.94
C THR A 196 0.63 -5.26 4.24
N PRO A 197 0.66 -5.89 5.43
CA PRO A 197 0.98 -5.19 6.68
C PRO A 197 2.40 -4.61 6.71
N ILE A 198 3.35 -5.27 6.05
CA ILE A 198 4.74 -4.80 5.93
C ILE A 198 4.83 -3.62 4.96
N ALA A 199 4.18 -3.73 3.79
CA ALA A 199 4.07 -2.65 2.83
C ALA A 199 3.46 -1.38 3.45
N LEU A 200 2.39 -1.52 4.23
CA LEU A 200 1.77 -0.40 4.94
C LEU A 200 2.74 0.28 5.92
N LYS A 201 3.55 -0.49 6.67
CA LYS A 201 4.57 0.08 7.56
C LYS A 201 5.65 0.85 6.79
N ILE A 202 6.12 0.29 5.67
CA ILE A 202 7.11 0.96 4.80
C ILE A 202 6.52 2.28 4.29
N ILE A 203 5.29 2.27 3.76
CA ILE A 203 4.61 3.48 3.26
C ILE A 203 4.41 4.52 4.38
N GLN A 204 4.03 4.08 5.59
CA GLN A 204 3.89 4.96 6.77
C GLN A 204 5.22 5.63 7.18
N SER A 205 6.36 5.03 6.86
CA SER A 205 7.69 5.59 7.16
C SER A 205 8.15 6.65 6.15
N ILE A 206 7.43 6.83 5.04
CA ILE A 206 7.82 7.78 4.00
C ILE A 206 7.74 9.21 4.56
N GLU A 207 8.81 9.96 4.35
CA GLU A 207 8.94 11.36 4.72
C GLU A 207 9.42 12.15 3.50
N PHE A 208 8.67 13.18 3.12
CA PHE A 208 9.12 14.17 2.14
C PHE A 208 10.16 15.08 2.80
N LEU A 209 11.32 15.22 2.15
CA LEU A 209 12.43 16.02 2.63
C LEU A 209 12.48 17.35 1.87
N PRO A 210 13.04 18.41 2.48
CA PRO A 210 13.31 19.64 1.76
C PRO A 210 14.24 19.42 0.56
N ASP A 211 14.03 20.18 -0.50
CA ASP A 211 14.89 20.16 -1.68
C ASP A 211 16.34 20.52 -1.33
N VAL A 212 17.28 19.93 -2.07
CA VAL A 212 18.69 20.33 -2.00
C VAL A 212 18.83 21.67 -2.73
N LYS A 213 19.29 22.71 -2.02
CA LYS A 213 19.64 23.97 -2.68
C LYS A 213 20.79 23.72 -3.67
N PRO A 214 20.76 24.27 -4.89
CA PRO A 214 21.87 24.16 -5.82
C PRO A 214 23.17 24.60 -5.15
N SER A 215 24.21 23.78 -5.24
CA SER A 215 25.50 24.19 -4.69
C SER A 215 26.06 25.32 -5.55
N LYS A 216 26.77 26.28 -4.95
CA LYS A 216 27.40 27.40 -5.69
C LYS A 216 28.40 26.95 -6.77
N ARG A 217 28.78 25.66 -6.81
CA ARG A 217 29.70 25.11 -7.83
C ARG A 217 29.00 24.74 -9.13
N ASP A 218 27.68 24.58 -9.10
CA ASP A 218 26.88 24.14 -10.26
C ASP A 218 26.33 25.33 -11.07
N ALA A 219 26.65 26.55 -10.65
CA ALA A 219 26.21 27.81 -11.27
C ALA A 219 27.26 28.42 -12.21
N LYS A 220 28.11 27.60 -12.84
CA LYS A 220 29.22 28.06 -13.69
C LYS A 220 29.13 27.55 -15.12
#